data_AF-A0A1X0IIH2-F1
#
_entry.id   AF-A0A1X0IIH2-F1
#
_cell.length_a   1.000
_cell.length_b   1.000
_cell.length_c   1.000
_cell.angle_alpha   90.00
_cell.angle_beta   90.00
_cell.angle_gamma   90.00
#
_symmetry.space_group_name_H-M   'P 1'
#
loop_
_entity.id
_entity.type
_entity.pdbx_description
1 polymer ?
#
loop_
_entity_poly.entity_id
_entity_poly.type
_entity_poly.pdbx_seq_one_letter_code
_entity_poly.pdbx_strand_id
1 'polypeptide(L)'
;MTFPSQIVDLANPSKIIGASPVAQSRGAYDPVSNTMLVAGNVTANLRDSTRALYQSAPIDPANPNGWINTLKFVGNILPGDRESQLIALGSEGKDGFLFVGSSSDGFVQGVIASTPQELTQKLGGQLLLQNTPDGVYGPTIFSQAINSANGTGNLGLRVSQYWDPAVPANPDGSHIYAPRIYEANCTVQ
;
A
#
# COMPACT_ATOMS: atom_id res chain seq x y z
N MET A 1 -18.21 10.00 -9.16
CA MET A 1 -17.37 11.01 -8.49
C MET A 1 -16.40 10.27 -7.59
N THR A 2 -15.10 10.48 -7.77
CA THR A 2 -14.10 10.10 -6.76
C THR A 2 -14.26 11.04 -5.57
N PHE A 3 -14.31 10.50 -4.35
CA PHE A 3 -13.99 11.29 -3.17
C PHE A 3 -12.47 11.17 -3.00
N PRO A 4 -11.67 12.13 -3.48
CA PRO A 4 -10.23 12.03 -3.36
C PRO A 4 -9.85 11.97 -1.88
N SER A 5 -8.95 11.07 -1.52
CA SER A 5 -8.42 11.05 -0.15
C SER A 5 -7.79 12.40 0.17
N GLN A 6 -8.13 12.97 1.32
CA GLN A 6 -7.48 14.18 1.81
C GLN A 6 -6.11 13.82 2.37
N ILE A 7 -5.12 14.63 2.03
CA ILE A 7 -3.77 14.52 2.56
C ILE A 7 -3.62 15.60 3.62
N VAL A 8 -3.18 15.21 4.80
CA VAL A 8 -3.07 16.07 5.98
C VAL A 8 -1.61 16.28 6.36
N ASP A 9 -1.35 17.37 7.06
CA ASP A 9 -0.08 17.61 7.74
C ASP A 9 0.01 16.68 8.96
N LEU A 10 1.01 15.79 9.03
CA LEU A 10 1.10 14.86 10.16
C LEU A 10 1.47 15.55 11.49
N ALA A 11 2.13 16.71 11.44
CA ALA A 11 2.38 17.51 12.64
C ALA A 11 1.13 18.25 13.12
N ASN A 12 0.14 18.44 12.23
CA ASN A 12 -1.16 18.97 12.57
C ASN A 12 -2.26 18.28 11.73
N PRO A 13 -2.73 17.09 12.13
CA PRO A 13 -3.64 16.27 11.32
C PRO A 13 -4.99 16.92 11.01
N SER A 14 -5.35 18.02 11.69
CA SER A 14 -6.53 18.82 11.37
C SER A 14 -6.36 19.69 10.11
N LYS A 15 -5.12 19.87 9.65
CA LYS A 15 -4.77 20.71 8.51
C LYS A 15 -4.66 19.86 7.25
N ILE A 16 -5.58 20.07 6.31
CA ILE A 16 -5.51 19.50 4.97
C ILE A 16 -4.46 20.27 4.16
N ILE A 17 -3.50 19.56 3.58
CA ILE A 17 -2.48 20.12 2.70
C ILE A 17 -2.79 19.90 1.21
N GLY A 18 -3.73 19.01 0.89
CA GLY A 18 -4.28 18.88 -0.46
C GLY A 18 -5.10 17.59 -0.64
N ALA A 19 -5.39 17.26 -1.89
CA ALA A 19 -6.18 16.10 -2.28
C ALA A 19 -5.34 15.14 -3.12
N SER A 20 -5.51 13.84 -2.88
CA SER A 20 -4.86 12.80 -3.67
C SER A 20 -5.53 12.65 -5.04
N PRO A 21 -4.76 12.37 -6.12
CA PRO A 21 -5.32 12.06 -7.44
C PRO A 21 -5.98 10.67 -7.51
N VAL A 22 -5.84 9.85 -6.47
CA VAL A 22 -6.39 8.49 -6.37
C VAL A 22 -7.26 8.36 -5.12
N ALA A 23 -8.08 7.33 -5.08
CA ALA A 23 -8.85 6.93 -3.91
C ALA A 23 -8.05 5.95 -3.03
N GLN A 24 -8.40 5.91 -1.73
CA GLN A 24 -7.79 5.02 -0.74
C GLN A 24 -6.25 5.12 -0.73
N SER A 25 -5.76 6.35 -0.82
CA SER A 25 -4.37 6.62 -1.15
C SER A 25 -3.39 6.16 -0.09
N ARG A 26 -2.19 5.82 -0.55
CA ARG A 26 -1.04 5.41 0.25
C ARG A 26 0.18 6.17 -0.23
N GLY A 27 0.99 6.64 0.71
CA GLY A 27 2.15 7.47 0.43
C GLY A 27 3.45 6.84 0.91
N ALA A 28 4.52 7.01 0.15
CA ALA A 28 5.88 6.70 0.57
C ALA A 28 6.83 7.82 0.12
N TYR A 29 7.84 8.12 0.94
CA TYR A 29 8.90 9.06 0.59
C TYR A 29 10.04 8.32 -0.11
N ASP A 30 10.52 8.85 -1.22
CA ASP A 30 11.72 8.39 -1.92
C ASP A 30 12.89 9.33 -1.58
N PRO A 31 13.85 8.89 -0.75
CA PRO A 31 15.01 9.70 -0.38
C PRO A 31 16.02 9.91 -1.51
N VAL A 32 16.03 9.05 -2.54
CA VAL A 32 17.01 9.12 -3.64
C VAL A 32 16.65 10.27 -4.57
N SER A 33 15.36 10.41 -4.90
CA SER A 33 14.85 11.49 -5.73
C SER A 33 14.34 12.70 -4.93
N ASN A 34 14.27 12.58 -3.60
CA ASN A 34 13.63 13.55 -2.70
C ASN A 34 12.17 13.84 -3.11
N THR A 35 11.40 12.80 -3.42
CA THR A 35 10.01 12.93 -3.89
C THR A 35 9.02 12.16 -3.02
N MET A 36 7.74 12.51 -3.13
CA MET A 36 6.65 11.72 -2.58
C MET A 36 6.03 10.86 -3.67
N LEU A 37 5.84 9.58 -3.36
CA LEU A 37 5.03 8.64 -4.12
C LEU A 37 3.63 8.56 -3.54
N VAL A 38 2.62 8.51 -4.40
CA VAL A 38 1.22 8.33 -4.03
C VAL A 38 0.61 7.26 -4.91
N ALA A 39 0.10 6.20 -4.29
CA ALA A 39 -0.53 5.07 -4.96
C ALA A 39 -1.95 4.82 -4.43
N GLY A 40 -2.82 4.29 -5.28
CA GLY A 40 -4.20 3.96 -4.90
C GLY A 40 -5.08 3.62 -6.10
N ASN A 41 -6.37 3.45 -5.84
CA ASN A 41 -7.36 3.12 -6.86
C ASN A 41 -7.69 4.35 -7.71
N VAL A 42 -7.78 4.18 -9.03
CA VAL A 42 -8.07 5.31 -9.93
C VAL A 42 -9.52 5.79 -9.80
N THR A 43 -10.41 4.95 -9.30
CA THR A 43 -11.78 5.32 -8.95
C THR A 43 -12.19 4.78 -7.58
N ALA A 44 -13.30 5.30 -7.04
CA ALA A 44 -13.93 4.76 -5.83
C ALA A 44 -14.92 3.60 -6.15
N ASN A 45 -14.95 3.12 -7.40
CA ASN A 45 -15.82 2.03 -7.79
C ASN A 45 -15.20 0.70 -7.32
N LEU A 46 -15.92 -0.03 -6.47
CA LEU A 46 -15.49 -1.32 -5.93
C LEU A 46 -15.28 -2.41 -6.99
N ARG A 47 -15.69 -2.19 -8.24
CA ARG A 47 -15.47 -3.12 -9.36
C ARG A 47 -14.28 -2.74 -10.25
N ASP A 48 -13.66 -1.59 -10.01
CA ASP A 48 -12.49 -1.13 -10.75
C ASP A 48 -11.22 -1.54 -10.00
N SER A 49 -10.53 -2.53 -10.55
CA SER A 49 -9.27 -3.05 -10.01
C SER A 49 -8.05 -2.22 -10.43
N THR A 50 -8.25 -1.14 -11.19
CA THR A 50 -7.15 -0.33 -11.70
C THR A 50 -6.55 0.51 -10.58
N ARG A 51 -5.23 0.37 -10.41
CA ARG A 51 -4.45 1.19 -9.48
C ARG A 51 -3.36 1.95 -10.23
N ALA A 52 -3.02 3.13 -9.72
CA ALA A 52 -2.04 4.01 -10.33
C ALA A 52 -1.02 4.50 -9.30
N LEU A 53 0.18 4.82 -9.81
CA LEU A 53 1.25 5.49 -9.10
C LEU A 53 1.41 6.92 -9.63
N TYR A 54 1.53 7.86 -8.71
CA TYR A 54 1.88 9.25 -8.94
C TYR A 54 3.16 9.58 -8.17
N GLN A 55 3.96 10.47 -8.72
CA GLN A 55 5.20 10.94 -8.11
C GLN A 55 5.24 12.47 -8.17
N SER A 56 5.68 13.11 -7.09
CA SER A 56 5.86 14.55 -7.05
C SER A 56 7.16 14.98 -7.75
N ALA A 57 7.29 16.28 -8.03
CA ALA A 57 8.62 16.87 -8.18
C ALA A 57 9.41 16.78 -6.86
N PRO A 58 10.74 16.98 -6.88
CA PRO A 58 11.54 17.03 -5.67
C PRO A 58 10.98 18.04 -4.64
N ILE A 59 10.98 17.67 -3.37
CA ILE A 59 10.45 18.48 -2.28
C ILE A 59 11.34 19.73 -2.13
N ASP A 60 10.71 20.90 -2.22
CA ASP A 60 11.34 22.18 -1.91
C ASP A 60 11.40 22.37 -0.38
N PRO A 61 12.58 22.47 0.25
CA PRO A 61 12.71 22.70 1.68
C PRO A 61 12.08 24.03 2.15
N ALA A 62 11.98 25.04 1.28
CA ALA A 62 11.32 26.30 1.59
C ALA A 62 9.79 26.17 1.57
N ASN A 63 9.25 25.14 0.92
CA ASN A 63 7.83 24.84 0.85
C ASN A 63 7.57 23.31 0.91
N PRO A 64 7.81 22.69 2.07
CA PRO A 64 7.84 21.23 2.19
C PRO A 64 6.48 20.56 1.97
N ASN A 65 5.37 21.30 2.01
CA ASN A 65 4.04 20.77 1.68
C ASN A 65 3.64 21.03 0.22
N GLY A 66 4.44 21.80 -0.54
CA GLY A 66 4.14 22.17 -1.92
C GLY A 66 4.19 21.01 -2.92
N TRP A 67 4.83 19.89 -2.56
CA TRP A 67 4.96 18.70 -3.42
C TRP A 67 3.62 18.14 -3.89
N ILE A 68 2.55 18.31 -3.11
CA ILE A 68 1.24 17.75 -3.42
C ILE A 68 0.66 18.29 -4.73
N ASN A 69 1.03 19.53 -5.09
CA ASN A 69 0.57 20.20 -6.30
C ASN A 69 1.42 19.83 -7.54
N THR A 70 2.48 19.05 -7.36
CA THR A 70 3.41 18.69 -8.43
C THR A 70 3.29 17.22 -8.85
N LEU A 71 2.35 16.46 -8.26
CA LEU A 71 2.09 15.06 -8.57
C LEU A 71 1.84 14.86 -10.07
N LYS A 72 2.58 13.91 -10.66
CA LYS A 72 2.44 13.45 -12.04
C LYS A 72 2.19 11.95 -12.07
N PHE A 73 1.34 11.52 -12.99
CA PHE A 73 1.11 10.11 -13.26
C PHE A 73 2.41 9.46 -13.74
N VAL A 74 2.77 8.33 -13.12
CA VAL A 74 3.95 7.53 -13.49
C VAL A 74 3.51 6.34 -14.32
N GLY A 75 2.50 5.61 -13.85
CA GLY A 75 2.03 4.40 -14.51
C GLY A 75 0.99 3.65 -13.67
N ASN A 76 0.40 2.63 -14.28
CA ASN A 76 -0.42 1.66 -13.55
C ASN A 76 0.49 0.74 -12.73
N ILE A 77 -0.03 0.20 -11.64
CA ILE A 77 0.68 -0.73 -10.74
C ILE A 77 -0.19 -1.96 -10.47
N LEU A 78 0.30 -2.89 -9.65
CA LEU A 78 -0.39 -4.12 -9.24
C LEU A 78 -1.91 -3.90 -9.04
N PRO A 79 -2.75 -4.52 -9.89
CA PRO A 79 -4.19 -4.32 -9.82
C PRO A 79 -4.80 -4.96 -8.56
N GLY A 80 -6.01 -4.53 -8.22
CA GLY A 80 -6.82 -5.13 -7.16
C GLY A 80 -7.98 -4.23 -6.75
N ASP A 81 -9.06 -4.84 -6.33
CA ASP A 81 -10.35 -4.20 -6.00
C ASP A 81 -10.57 -4.02 -4.48
N ARG A 82 -9.58 -4.40 -3.67
CA ARG A 82 -9.54 -4.17 -2.21
C ARG A 82 -8.42 -3.21 -1.82
N GLU A 83 -8.23 -3.00 -0.53
CA GLU A 83 -7.25 -2.03 -0.03
C GLU A 83 -5.80 -2.47 -0.34
N SER A 84 -4.91 -1.48 -0.36
CA SER A 84 -3.49 -1.66 -0.62
C SER A 84 -2.63 -0.88 0.37
N GLN A 85 -1.32 -1.07 0.28
CA GLN A 85 -0.33 -0.28 0.97
C GLN A 85 0.89 -0.07 0.06
N LEU A 86 1.46 1.13 0.14
CA LEU A 86 2.77 1.45 -0.41
C LEU A 86 3.68 1.81 0.77
N ILE A 87 4.86 1.19 0.84
CA ILE A 87 5.89 1.53 1.82
C ILE A 87 7.25 1.70 1.15
N ALA A 88 8.11 2.51 1.76
CA ALA A 88 9.53 2.53 1.46
C ALA A 88 10.25 1.42 2.24
N LEU A 89 11.31 0.86 1.67
CA LEU A 89 12.06 -0.26 2.22
C LEU A 89 13.38 0.18 2.83
N GLY A 90 13.77 -0.50 3.92
CA GLY A 90 14.97 -0.19 4.69
C GLY A 90 14.76 0.96 5.69
N SER A 91 15.74 1.16 6.58
CA SER A 91 15.67 2.12 7.68
C SER A 91 15.52 3.58 7.24
N GLU A 92 15.89 3.88 5.99
CA GLU A 92 15.82 5.22 5.41
C GLU A 92 14.96 5.29 4.14
N GLY A 93 14.30 4.20 3.74
CA GLY A 93 13.55 4.14 2.48
C GLY A 93 14.41 4.07 1.22
N LYS A 94 15.71 3.77 1.35
CA LYS A 94 16.67 3.73 0.25
C LYS A 94 16.72 2.39 -0.48
N ASP A 95 16.16 1.34 0.11
CA ASP A 95 16.24 -0.02 -0.41
C ASP A 95 15.08 -0.35 -1.36
N GLY A 96 14.36 0.68 -1.80
CA GLY A 96 13.25 0.58 -2.74
C GLY A 96 11.88 0.68 -2.08
N PHE A 97 10.91 -0.01 -2.68
CA PHE A 97 9.50 0.10 -2.36
C PHE A 97 8.84 -1.27 -2.37
N LEU A 98 7.85 -1.44 -1.50
CA LEU A 98 6.90 -2.53 -1.55
C LEU A 98 5.50 -1.95 -1.77
N PHE A 99 4.86 -2.40 -2.83
CA PHE A 99 3.43 -2.23 -3.01
C PHE A 99 2.73 -3.56 -2.77
N VAL A 100 1.81 -3.60 -1.81
CA VAL A 100 1.01 -4.79 -1.48
C VAL A 100 -0.47 -4.46 -1.63
N GLY A 101 -1.23 -5.40 -2.17
CA GLY A 101 -2.67 -5.25 -2.34
C GLY A 101 -3.39 -6.57 -2.17
N SER A 102 -4.66 -6.48 -1.75
CA SER A 102 -5.58 -7.60 -1.82
C SER A 102 -6.58 -7.46 -2.96
N SER A 103 -7.24 -8.57 -3.26
CA SER A 103 -8.37 -8.67 -4.19
C SER A 103 -9.50 -9.52 -3.60
N SER A 104 -10.70 -9.38 -4.15
CA SER A 104 -11.90 -10.09 -3.72
C SER A 104 -11.85 -11.61 -3.90
N ASP A 105 -10.93 -12.13 -4.71
CA ASP A 105 -10.63 -13.55 -4.87
C ASP A 105 -9.84 -14.15 -3.68
N GLY A 106 -9.46 -13.34 -2.69
CA GLY A 106 -8.86 -13.79 -1.44
C GLY A 106 -7.33 -13.90 -1.47
N PHE A 107 -6.68 -13.38 -2.51
CA PHE A 107 -5.22 -13.32 -2.57
C PHE A 107 -4.67 -11.99 -2.03
N VAL A 108 -3.51 -12.07 -1.39
CA VAL A 108 -2.66 -10.91 -1.11
C VAL A 108 -1.40 -11.04 -1.94
N GLN A 109 -1.13 -10.03 -2.75
CA GLN A 109 0.03 -10.01 -3.63
C GLN A 109 0.89 -8.78 -3.34
N GLY A 110 2.20 -8.94 -3.50
CA GLY A 110 3.19 -7.89 -3.32
C GLY A 110 4.09 -7.73 -4.54
N VAL A 111 4.46 -6.49 -4.82
CA VAL A 111 5.50 -6.12 -5.78
C VAL A 111 6.57 -5.38 -5.01
N ILE A 112 7.79 -5.91 -5.07
CA ILE A 112 8.97 -5.24 -4.54
C ILE A 112 9.79 -4.69 -5.71
N ALA A 113 10.26 -3.46 -5.56
CA ALA A 113 10.89 -2.69 -6.61
C ALA A 113 12.00 -1.81 -6.04
N SER A 114 13.14 -1.71 -6.73
CA SER A 114 14.25 -0.83 -6.32
C SER A 114 13.99 0.63 -6.68
N THR A 115 13.07 0.88 -7.62
CA THR A 115 12.72 2.21 -8.13
C THR A 115 11.20 2.38 -8.27
N PRO A 116 10.67 3.63 -8.29
CA PRO A 116 9.25 3.85 -8.55
C PRO A 116 8.80 3.32 -9.93
N GLN A 117 9.69 3.37 -10.93
CA GLN A 117 9.40 2.91 -12.28
C GLN A 117 9.17 1.39 -12.33
N GLU A 118 9.96 0.61 -11.59
CA GLU A 118 9.79 -0.85 -11.52
C GLU A 118 8.43 -1.28 -10.96
N LEU A 119 7.83 -0.50 -10.04
CA LEU A 119 6.45 -0.76 -9.56
C LEU A 119 5.44 -0.74 -10.70
N THR A 120 5.70 0.03 -11.76
CA THR A 120 4.80 0.15 -12.91
C THR A 120 5.03 -0.90 -13.99
N GLN A 121 6.18 -1.57 -13.95
CA GLN A 121 6.56 -2.60 -14.89
C GLN A 121 6.12 -4.00 -14.42
N LYS A 122 6.05 -4.20 -13.09
CA LYS A 122 5.67 -5.46 -12.46
C LYS A 122 4.18 -5.45 -12.10
N LEU A 123 3.31 -5.72 -13.08
CA LEU A 123 1.85 -5.75 -12.88
C LEU A 123 1.34 -7.10 -12.33
N GLY A 124 2.18 -8.13 -12.29
CA GLY A 124 1.93 -9.38 -11.57
C GLY A 124 2.79 -9.42 -10.29
N GLY A 125 2.15 -9.67 -9.14
CA GLY A 125 2.82 -9.70 -7.84
C GLY A 125 3.14 -11.11 -7.35
N GLN A 126 4.12 -11.21 -6.45
CA GLN A 126 4.39 -12.40 -5.66
C GLN A 126 3.18 -12.66 -4.74
N LEU A 127 2.70 -13.91 -4.70
CA LEU A 127 1.69 -14.32 -3.74
C LEU A 127 2.29 -14.31 -2.33
N LEU A 128 1.75 -13.48 -1.44
CA LEU A 128 2.18 -13.36 -0.05
C LEU A 128 1.28 -14.17 0.90
N LEU A 129 -0.01 -14.27 0.57
CA LEU A 129 -1.00 -15.02 1.34
C LEU A 129 -2.05 -15.61 0.41
N GLN A 130 -2.42 -16.87 0.65
CA GLN A 130 -3.44 -17.60 -0.10
C GLN A 130 -4.59 -18.01 0.83
N ASN A 131 -5.80 -18.11 0.27
CA ASN A 131 -6.95 -18.82 0.87
C ASN A 131 -7.28 -18.35 2.28
N THR A 132 -7.42 -17.05 2.49
CA THR A 132 -7.98 -16.58 3.75
C THR A 132 -9.48 -16.84 3.75
N PRO A 133 -10.03 -17.50 4.78
CA PRO A 133 -11.46 -17.56 4.96
C PRO A 133 -12.02 -16.14 4.94
N ASP A 134 -13.02 -15.91 4.09
CA ASP A 134 -13.88 -14.72 4.08
C ASP A 134 -13.30 -13.41 3.55
N GLY A 135 -12.22 -13.52 2.76
CA GLY A 135 -11.67 -12.42 1.97
C GLY A 135 -10.84 -11.44 2.81
N VAL A 136 -9.58 -11.26 2.42
CA VAL A 136 -8.69 -10.28 3.08
C VAL A 136 -9.13 -8.85 2.77
N TYR A 137 -9.30 -8.08 3.83
CA TYR A 137 -9.32 -6.61 3.77
C TYR A 137 -7.96 -6.06 4.19
N GLY A 138 -7.40 -5.16 3.38
CA GLY A 138 -6.22 -4.36 3.72
C GLY A 138 -5.00 -5.07 4.27
N PRO A 139 -4.05 -5.48 3.40
CA PRO A 139 -2.72 -5.83 3.88
C PRO A 139 -2.04 -4.61 4.50
N THR A 140 -1.58 -4.78 5.73
CA THR A 140 -0.74 -3.81 6.44
C THR A 140 0.58 -4.46 6.82
N ILE A 141 1.66 -3.99 6.22
CA ILE A 141 3.02 -4.28 6.60
C ILE A 141 3.34 -3.44 7.84
N PHE A 142 3.66 -4.14 8.94
CA PHE A 142 3.98 -3.51 10.23
C PHE A 142 5.44 -3.73 10.64
N SER A 143 6.13 -4.69 10.01
CA SER A 143 7.56 -4.89 10.17
C SER A 143 8.19 -5.32 8.85
N GLN A 144 9.45 -4.97 8.67
CA GLN A 144 10.27 -5.39 7.54
C GLN A 144 11.70 -5.66 8.04
N ALA A 145 12.27 -6.75 7.56
CA ALA A 145 13.68 -7.12 7.78
C ALA A 145 14.26 -7.54 6.44
N ILE A 146 14.47 -6.57 5.55
CA ILE A 146 15.04 -6.79 4.22
C ILE A 146 16.54 -6.55 4.29
N ASN A 147 17.31 -7.51 3.77
CA ASN A 147 18.74 -7.37 3.58
C ASN A 147 18.99 -6.63 2.25
N SER A 148 19.44 -5.38 2.35
CA SER A 148 19.70 -4.51 1.21
C SER A 148 20.75 -5.05 0.25
N ALA A 149 21.65 -5.94 0.69
CA ALA A 149 22.73 -6.47 -0.14
C ALA A 149 22.27 -7.53 -1.16
N ASN A 150 21.17 -8.25 -0.86
CA ASN A 150 20.69 -9.33 -1.72
C ASN A 150 19.17 -9.28 -1.94
N GLY A 151 18.49 -8.29 -1.38
CA GLY A 151 17.06 -8.08 -1.55
C GLY A 151 16.16 -9.06 -0.80
N THR A 152 16.70 -10.01 -0.02
CA THR A 152 15.89 -11.01 0.66
C THR A 152 15.51 -10.58 2.07
N GLY A 153 14.32 -10.96 2.51
CA GLY A 153 13.89 -10.58 3.85
C GLY A 153 12.54 -11.13 4.26
N ASN A 154 12.12 -10.71 5.46
CA ASN A 154 10.83 -11.06 6.02
C ASN A 154 9.98 -9.81 6.20
N LEU A 155 8.68 -9.97 5.94
CA LEU A 155 7.67 -8.95 6.16
C LEU A 155 6.69 -9.45 7.22
N GLY A 156 6.44 -8.61 8.23
CA GLY A 156 5.30 -8.77 9.11
C GLY A 156 4.07 -8.21 8.42
N LEU A 157 3.14 -9.08 8.06
CA LEU A 157 1.89 -8.74 7.41
C LEU A 157 0.73 -8.90 8.40
N ARG A 158 -0.08 -7.86 8.57
CA ARG A 158 -1.37 -7.93 9.24
C ARG A 158 -2.45 -7.78 8.19
N VAL A 159 -3.45 -8.66 8.24
CA VAL A 159 -4.63 -8.57 7.37
C VAL A 159 -5.88 -8.48 8.23
N SER A 160 -6.80 -7.62 7.82
CA SER A 160 -8.09 -7.49 8.46
C SER A 160 -9.00 -8.59 7.93
N GLN A 161 -9.53 -9.43 8.83
CA GLN A 161 -10.51 -10.46 8.52
C GLN A 161 -11.74 -10.22 9.39
N TYR A 162 -12.92 -10.37 8.79
CA TYR A 162 -14.18 -10.10 9.49
C TYR A 162 -14.43 -11.12 10.60
N TRP A 163 -13.98 -12.37 10.44
CA TRP A 163 -14.15 -13.42 11.44
C TRP A 163 -13.12 -14.56 11.31
N ASP A 164 -12.93 -15.28 12.41
CA ASP A 164 -12.14 -16.50 12.48
C ASP A 164 -13.06 -17.73 12.44
N PRO A 165 -12.97 -18.62 11.43
CA PRO A 165 -13.82 -19.81 11.37
C PRO A 165 -13.67 -20.80 12.53
N ALA A 166 -12.57 -20.74 13.28
CA ALA A 166 -12.38 -21.53 14.49
C ALA A 166 -13.07 -20.93 15.72
N VAL A 167 -13.57 -19.68 15.63
CA VAL A 167 -14.26 -18.99 16.72
C VAL A 167 -15.78 -19.06 16.48
N PRO A 168 -16.56 -19.64 17.40
CA PRO A 168 -18.02 -19.67 17.30
C PRO A 168 -18.63 -18.26 17.18
N ALA A 169 -19.71 -18.14 16.42
CA ALA A 169 -20.50 -16.92 16.37
C ALA A 169 -21.05 -16.56 17.77
N ASN A 170 -21.26 -15.27 18.00
CA ASN A 170 -22.00 -14.78 19.17
C ASN A 170 -23.44 -15.34 19.16
N PRO A 171 -24.14 -15.35 20.31
CA PRO A 171 -25.53 -15.82 20.38
C PRO A 171 -26.51 -15.12 19.44
N ASP A 172 -26.19 -13.90 19.00
CA ASP A 172 -26.96 -13.11 18.04
C ASP A 172 -26.58 -13.38 16.56
N GLY A 173 -25.66 -14.31 16.31
CA GLY A 173 -25.15 -14.66 14.98
C GLY A 173 -24.09 -13.71 14.44
N SER A 174 -23.69 -12.67 15.18
CA SER A 174 -22.57 -11.81 14.81
C SER A 174 -21.22 -12.51 15.02
N HIS A 175 -20.21 -12.10 14.27
CA HIS A 175 -18.83 -12.53 14.47
C HIS A 175 -17.98 -11.41 15.05
N ILE A 176 -16.98 -11.79 15.84
CA ILE A 176 -16.00 -10.85 16.39
C ILE A 176 -14.93 -10.58 15.34
N TYR A 177 -14.66 -9.30 15.10
CA TYR A 177 -13.54 -8.86 14.28
C TYR A 177 -12.22 -9.46 14.80
N ALA A 178 -11.55 -10.23 13.94
CA ALA A 178 -10.37 -11.01 14.30
C ALA A 178 -9.23 -10.74 13.29
N PRO A 179 -8.49 -9.62 13.43
CA PRO A 179 -7.34 -9.37 12.57
C PRO A 179 -6.28 -10.44 12.81
N ARG A 180 -5.68 -10.93 11.73
CA ARG A 180 -4.65 -11.97 11.80
C ARG A 180 -3.30 -11.42 11.36
N ILE A 181 -2.26 -11.94 12.01
CA ILE A 181 -0.87 -11.62 11.73
C ILE A 181 -0.26 -12.83 11.03
N TYR A 182 0.44 -12.56 9.95
CA TYR A 182 1.17 -13.52 9.15
C TYR A 182 2.60 -13.00 8.99
N GLU A 183 3.52 -13.94 8.83
CA GLU A 183 4.86 -13.64 8.36
C GLU A 183 4.97 -14.15 6.93
N ALA A 184 5.52 -13.32 6.04
CA ALA A 184 5.77 -13.69 4.67
C ALA A 184 7.25 -13.45 4.34
N ASN A 185 7.88 -14.46 3.76
CA ASN A 185 9.20 -14.31 3.17
C ASN A 185 9.05 -13.58 1.83
N CYS A 186 9.93 -12.64 1.56
CA CYS A 186 9.95 -11.90 0.30
C CYS A 186 11.36 -11.78 -0.26
N THR A 187 11.43 -11.65 -1.59
CA THR A 187 12.67 -11.36 -2.29
C THR A 187 12.42 -10.17 -3.22
N VAL A 188 13.16 -9.08 -2.99
CA VAL A 188 13.35 -7.99 -3.95
C VAL A 188 14.00 -8.60 -5.19
N GLN A 189 13.31 -8.55 -6.33
CA GLN A 189 13.85 -8.93 -7.64
C GLN A 189 14.28 -7.70 -8.41
#